data_AF-A0A6G2G1S1-F1
#
_entry.id   AF-A0A6G2G1S1-F1
#
_cell.length_a   1.000
_cell.length_b   1.000
_cell.length_c   1.000
_cell.angle_alpha   90.00
_cell.angle_beta   90.00
_cell.angle_gamma   90.00
#
_symmetry.space_group_name_H-M   'P 1'
#
loop_
_entity.id
_entity.type
_entity.pdbx_description
1 polymer ?
#
loop_
_entity_poly.entity_id
_entity_poly.type
_entity_poly.pdbx_seq_one_letter_code
_entity_poly.pdbx_strand_id
1 'polypeptide(L)' 'RHGYDVVDDDGHVVGHVTSGTMSPTLNEPIALGYVPVEHAEPGTRLRVAVRGQEKRAKVVSTPFLE' A
#
# COMPACT_ATOMS: atom_id res chain seq x y z
N ARG A 1 -11.32 -1.57 3.83
CA ARG A 1 -10.59 -2.42 4.79
C ARG A 1 -9.43 -1.63 5.36
N HIS A 2 -9.00 -1.92 6.57
CA HIS A 2 -7.99 -1.17 7.32
C HIS A 2 -7.18 -2.15 8.19
N GLY A 3 -6.05 -1.69 8.72
CA GLY A 3 -5.21 -2.43 9.68
C GLY A 3 -4.32 -3.51 9.08
N TYR A 4 -4.07 -3.50 7.76
CA TYR A 4 -3.10 -4.41 7.15
C TYR A 4 -1.70 -3.82 7.22
N ASP A 5 -0.71 -4.66 7.56
CA ASP A 5 0.69 -4.25 7.62
C ASP A 5 1.23 -3.92 6.23
N VAL A 6 2.02 -2.85 6.16
CA VAL A 6 2.85 -2.51 5.02
C VAL A 6 4.25 -3.02 5.30
N VAL A 7 4.83 -3.72 4.34
CA VAL A 7 6.08 -4.45 4.47
C VAL A 7 7.07 -3.95 3.41
N ASP A 8 8.33 -3.74 3.76
CA ASP A 8 9.40 -3.38 2.82
C ASP A 8 9.83 -4.58 1.95
N ASP A 9 10.96 -4.50 1.23
CA ASP A 9 11.49 -5.61 0.41
C ASP A 9 12.26 -6.65 1.26
N ASP A 10 12.74 -6.26 2.44
CA ASP A 10 13.46 -7.12 3.38
C ASP A 10 12.51 -7.93 4.30
N GLY A 11 11.22 -7.60 4.30
CA GLY A 11 10.20 -8.29 5.07
C GLY A 11 9.86 -7.62 6.41
N HIS A 12 10.36 -6.41 6.65
CA HIS A 12 10.04 -5.67 7.87
C HIS A 12 8.73 -4.93 7.72
N VAL A 13 7.94 -4.92 8.79
CA VAL A 13 6.74 -4.07 8.87
C VAL A 13 7.17 -2.62 9.01
N VAL A 14 6.85 -1.82 8.00
CA VAL A 14 7.18 -0.40 7.90
C VAL A 14 5.95 0.50 7.95
N GLY A 15 4.77 -0.03 8.24
CA GLY A 15 3.58 0.81 8.30
C GLY A 15 2.28 0.03 8.31
N HIS A 16 1.18 0.73 8.07
CA HIS A 16 -0.13 0.11 8.01
C HIS A 16 -1.10 0.84 7.06
N VAL A 17 -2.02 0.06 6.50
CA VAL A 17 -3.14 0.55 5.68
C VAL A 17 -4.22 1.13 6.59
N THR A 18 -4.58 2.39 6.37
CA THR A 18 -5.67 3.08 7.09
C THR A 18 -7.00 2.88 6.39
N SER A 19 -7.00 2.85 5.06
CA SER A 19 -8.18 2.54 4.26
C SER A 19 -7.78 1.88 2.96
N GLY A 20 -8.62 0.99 2.43
CA GLY A 20 -8.33 0.29 1.19
C GLY A 20 -9.54 -0.44 0.65
N THR A 21 -9.65 -0.48 -0.67
CA THR A 21 -10.79 -1.06 -1.39
C THR A 21 -10.35 -1.61 -2.73
N MET A 22 -11.20 -2.40 -3.36
CA MET A 22 -11.09 -2.62 -4.79
C MET A 22 -11.63 -1.38 -5.50
N SER A 23 -10.86 -0.79 -6.41
CA SER A 23 -11.33 0.26 -7.30
C SER A 23 -11.99 -0.37 -8.53
N PRO A 24 -13.30 -0.17 -8.76
CA PRO A 24 -13.96 -0.67 -9.96
C PRO A 24 -13.43 -0.01 -11.25
N THR A 25 -13.06 1.28 -11.17
CA THR A 25 -12.58 2.06 -12.32
C THR A 25 -11.18 1.63 -12.74
N LEU A 26 -10.27 1.41 -11.79
CA LEU A 26 -8.91 0.94 -12.09
C LEU A 26 -8.82 -0.58 -12.25
N ASN A 27 -9.88 -1.31 -11.86
CA ASN A 27 -9.89 -2.77 -11.74
C ASN A 27 -8.74 -3.32 -10.88
N GLU A 28 -8.30 -2.54 -9.89
CA GLU A 28 -7.14 -2.82 -9.05
C GLU A 28 -7.43 -2.50 -7.57
N PRO A 29 -6.82 -3.21 -6.61
CA PRO A 29 -6.87 -2.82 -5.20
C PRO A 29 -6.07 -1.53 -4.98
N ILE A 30 -6.71 -0.55 -4.35
CA ILE A 30 -6.07 0.70 -3.91
C ILE A 30 -6.18 0.86 -2.41
N ALA A 31 -5.20 1.55 -1.81
CA ALA A 31 -5.17 1.79 -0.39
C ALA A 31 -4.45 3.11 -0.06
N LEU A 32 -4.85 3.70 1.07
CA LEU A 32 -4.13 4.72 1.79
C LEU A 32 -3.51 4.09 3.04
N GLY A 33 -2.34 4.57 3.42
CA GLY A 33 -1.62 4.07 4.59
C GLY A 33 -0.55 5.05 5.03
N TYR A 34 -0.02 4.81 6.23
CA TYR A 34 1.13 5.53 6.76
C TYR A 34 2.37 4.65 6.66
N VAL A 35 3.47 5.28 6.25
CA VAL A 35 4.82 4.71 6.18
C VAL A 35 5.83 5.79 6.58
N PRO A 36 7.05 5.44 7.00
CA PRO A 36 8.17 6.36 7.15
C PRO A 36 8.43 7.16 5.87
N VAL A 37 9.03 8.34 6.03
CA VAL A 37 9.25 9.29 4.93
C VAL A 37 10.15 8.68 3.85
N GLU A 38 11.13 7.87 4.25
CA GLU A 38 12.01 7.13 3.33
C GLU A 38 11.26 6.16 2.40
N HIS A 39 10.03 5.78 2.73
CA HIS A 39 9.18 4.91 1.92
C HIS A 39 7.99 5.64 1.26
N ALA A 40 7.85 6.94 1.46
CA ALA A 40 6.70 7.72 0.98
C ALA A 40 6.85 8.25 -0.45
N GLU A 41 8.04 8.13 -1.06
CA GLU A 41 8.30 8.64 -2.41
C GLU A 41 7.50 7.86 -3.48
N PRO A 42 6.80 8.55 -4.40
CA PRO A 42 6.13 7.90 -5.53
C PRO A 42 7.10 7.05 -6.34
N GLY A 43 6.72 5.81 -6.65
CA GLY A 43 7.63 4.85 -7.27
C GLY A 43 8.11 3.76 -6.33
N THR A 44 8.14 4.03 -5.03
CA THR A 44 8.61 3.08 -4.01
C THR A 44 7.79 1.80 -4.05
N ARG A 45 8.47 0.65 -4.08
CA ARG A 45 7.85 -0.67 -4.06
C ARG A 45 7.74 -1.14 -2.63
N LEU A 46 6.55 -1.59 -2.26
CA LEU A 46 6.23 -2.12 -0.95
C LEU A 46 5.36 -3.37 -1.12
N ARG A 47 5.06 -4.04 -0.02
CA ARG A 47 4.11 -5.13 0.06
C ARG A 47 3.05 -4.81 1.10
N VAL A 48 1.84 -5.31 0.90
CA VAL A 48 0.77 -5.22 1.90
C VAL A 48 0.36 -6.63 2.31
N ALA A 49 0.44 -6.94 3.60
CA ALA A 49 0.10 -8.24 4.15
C ALA A 49 -1.43 -8.36 4.33
N VAL A 50 -2.10 -8.88 3.30
CA VAL A 50 -3.56 -9.08 3.30
C VAL A 50 -3.87 -10.53 3.62
N ARG A 51 -4.43 -10.78 4.81
CA ARG A 51 -4.84 -12.13 5.26
C ARG A 51 -3.69 -13.15 5.20
N GLY A 52 -2.50 -12.75 5.64
CA GLY A 52 -1.29 -13.59 5.63
C GLY A 52 -0.65 -13.77 4.25
N GLN A 53 -1.13 -13.09 3.22
CA GLN A 53 -0.50 -13.06 1.90
C GLN A 53 0.04 -11.67 1.60
N GLU A 54 1.31 -11.59 1.25
CA GLU A 54 1.93 -10.35 0.81
C GLU A 54 1.56 -10.04 -0.63
N LYS A 55 0.99 -8.85 -0.85
CA LYS A 55 0.66 -8.35 -2.18
C LYS A 55 1.56 -7.19 -2.54
N ARG A 56 2.17 -7.23 -3.71
CA ARG A 56 2.99 -6.12 -4.23
C ARG A 56 2.14 -4.85 -4.34
N ALA A 57 2.70 -3.74 -3.89
CA ALA A 57 2.14 -2.41 -3.96
C ALA A 57 3.22 -1.43 -4.45
N LYS A 58 2.76 -0.30 -4.98
CA LYS A 58 3.62 0.81 -5.39
C LYS A 58 3.04 2.09 -4.81
N VAL A 59 3.89 2.91 -4.21
CA VAL A 59 3.48 4.25 -3.76
C VAL A 59 3.23 5.13 -4.97
N VAL A 60 2.09 5.81 -4.98
CA VAL A 60 1.65 6.72 -6.04
C VAL A 60 1.17 8.02 -5.41
N SER A 61 1.32 9.12 -6.13
CA SER A 61 0.72 10.39 -5.73
C SER A 61 -0.80 10.29 -5.79
N THR A 62 -1.47 10.99 -4.88
CA THR A 62 -2.91 11.21 -4.97
C THR A 62 -3.21 12.40 -5.89
N PRO A 63 -4.39 12.45 -6.52
CA PRO A 63 -5.45 11.43 -6.56
C PRO A 63 -5.06 10.16 -7.35
N PHE A 64 -5.78 9.06 -7.15
CA PHE A 64 -5.54 7.78 -7.86
C PHE A 64 -6.01 7.79 -9.33
N LEU A 65 -6.83 8.75 -9.70
CA LEU A 65 -7.36 8.96 -11.04
C LEU A 65 -6.90 10.34 -11.51
N GLU A 66 -6.74 10.51 -12.81
CA GLU A 66 -6.56 11.83 -13.44
C GLU A 66 -7.84 12.65 -13.43
#